data_AF-A0A7V5K813-F1
#
_entry.id   AF-A0A7V5K813-F1
#
_cell.length_a   1.000
_cell.length_b   1.000
_cell.length_c   1.000
_cell.angle_alpha   90.00
_cell.angle_beta   90.00
_cell.angle_gamma   90.00
#
_symmetry.space_group_name_H-M   'P 1'
#
loop_
_entity.id
_entity.type
_entity.pdbx_description
1 polymer ?
#
loop_
_entity_poly.entity_id
_entity_poly.type
_entity_poly.pdbx_seq_one_letter_code
_entity_poly.pdbx_strand_id
1 'polypeptide(L)'
;MKNRDLYARDITQFSLLNNGVAEVRGNLTEAEVKTLRFELMTFICEGQYSRGLSLILDTFLGNLGKPEQPAVWVSGFFGSGKSHLVKMLRY
;
A
#
# COMPACT_ATOMS: atom_id res chain seq x y z
N MET A 1 24.29 14.92 18.21
CA MET A 1 23.38 14.22 17.28
C MET A 1 22.34 13.48 18.11
N LYS A 2 21.06 13.84 18.02
CA LYS A 2 19.97 13.11 18.68
C LYS A 2 19.52 11.99 17.74
N ASN A 3 19.06 10.86 18.27
CA ASN A 3 18.59 9.73 17.46
C ASN A 3 17.49 10.15 16.46
N ARG A 4 16.62 11.09 16.86
CA ARG A 4 15.58 11.67 15.98
C ARG A 4 16.13 12.32 14.70
N ASP A 5 17.38 12.81 14.73
CA ASP A 5 18.01 13.51 13.60
C ASP A 5 18.44 12.52 12.50
N LEU A 6 18.43 11.20 12.78
CA LEU A 6 18.77 10.14 11.81
C LEU A 6 17.60 9.75 10.91
N TYR A 7 16.36 10.06 11.30
CA TYR A 7 15.17 9.63 10.58
C TYR A 7 14.83 10.62 9.47
N ALA A 8 14.43 10.09 8.30
CA ALA A 8 13.99 10.92 7.16
C ALA A 8 12.74 11.78 7.47
N ARG A 9 12.00 11.44 8.54
CA ARG A 9 10.83 12.17 9.03
C ARG A 9 10.86 12.21 10.56
N ASP A 10 10.30 13.26 11.16
CA ASP A 10 10.22 13.37 12.61
C ASP A 10 9.25 12.33 13.20
N ILE A 11 9.81 11.25 13.74
CA ILE A 11 9.06 10.14 14.35
C ILE A 11 8.16 10.55 15.52
N THR A 12 8.35 11.74 16.11
CA THR A 12 7.47 12.24 17.18
C THR A 12 6.16 12.81 16.67
N GLN A 13 6.04 13.03 15.36
CA GLN A 13 4.83 13.50 14.70
C GLN A 13 3.98 12.35 14.13
N PHE A 14 4.45 11.10 14.18
CA PHE A 14 3.75 9.94 13.63
C PHE A 14 3.22 9.03 14.73
N SER A 15 1.94 8.66 14.62
CA SER A 15 1.32 7.55 15.35
C SER A 15 0.92 6.48 14.34
N LEU A 16 1.22 5.21 14.61
CA LEU A 16 0.79 4.07 13.80
C LEU A 16 -0.72 3.90 13.93
N LEU A 17 -1.49 4.58 13.07
CA LEU A 17 -2.95 4.62 13.16
C LEU A 17 -3.63 3.26 12.95
N ASN A 18 -2.94 2.31 12.29
CA ASN A 18 -3.44 0.98 11.97
C ASN A 18 -2.78 -0.14 12.80
N ASN A 19 -1.97 0.20 13.82
CA ASN A 19 -1.18 -0.77 14.60
C ASN A 19 -0.35 -1.76 13.75
N GLY A 20 0.03 -1.37 12.51
CA GLY A 20 0.77 -2.22 11.59
C GLY A 20 -0.07 -3.22 10.78
N VAL A 21 -1.40 -3.16 10.85
CA VAL A 21 -2.30 -4.06 10.12
C VAL A 21 -3.10 -3.28 9.07
N ALA A 22 -2.89 -3.60 7.78
CA ALA A 22 -3.75 -3.08 6.71
C ALA A 22 -5.01 -3.94 6.56
N GLU A 23 -6.16 -3.29 6.72
CA GLU A 23 -7.46 -3.87 6.37
C GLU A 23 -8.01 -3.24 5.09
N VAL A 24 -8.60 -4.09 4.23
CA VAL A 24 -9.26 -3.67 2.99
C VAL A 24 -10.77 -3.67 3.21
N ARG A 25 -11.34 -2.49 3.45
CA ARG A 25 -12.79 -2.30 3.70
C ARG A 25 -13.48 -1.57 2.55
N GLY A 26 -14.81 -1.71 2.49
CA GLY A 26 -15.68 -1.23 1.42
C GLY A 26 -16.00 0.26 1.42
N ASN A 27 -16.33 0.78 2.60
CA ASN A 27 -16.71 2.18 2.84
C ASN A 27 -15.66 2.82 3.74
N LEU A 28 -15.38 4.11 3.56
CA LEU A 28 -14.42 4.85 4.37
C LEU A 28 -15.13 5.94 5.18
N THR A 29 -15.16 5.78 6.50
CA THR A 29 -15.39 6.87 7.46
C THR A 29 -14.25 7.89 7.41
N GLU A 30 -14.44 9.09 7.95
CA GLU A 30 -13.35 10.10 8.01
C GLU A 30 -12.08 9.59 8.71
N ALA A 31 -12.26 8.79 9.77
CA ALA A 31 -11.15 8.14 10.47
C ALA A 31 -10.42 7.13 9.57
N GLU A 32 -11.16 6.33 8.79
CA GLU A 32 -10.58 5.37 7.84
C GLU A 32 -9.88 6.08 6.67
N VAL A 33 -10.39 7.23 6.21
CA VAL A 33 -9.70 8.09 5.23
C VAL A 33 -8.37 8.60 5.79
N LYS A 34 -8.35 9.05 7.05
CA LYS A 34 -7.11 9.51 7.71
C LYS A 34 -6.09 8.38 7.83
N THR A 35 -6.54 7.19 8.20
CA THR A 35 -5.69 5.99 8.25
C THR A 35 -5.18 5.61 6.86
N LEU A 36 -6.03 5.62 5.83
CA LEU A 36 -5.63 5.35 4.45
C LEU A 36 -4.57 6.34 3.95
N ARG A 37 -4.74 7.64 4.23
CA ARG A 37 -3.71 8.65 3.91
C ARG A 37 -2.39 8.37 4.61
N PHE A 38 -2.43 8.00 5.90
CA PHE A 38 -1.23 7.61 6.64
C PHE A 38 -0.54 6.38 6.01
N GLU A 39 -1.30 5.34 5.68
CA GLU A 39 -0.79 4.13 5.03
C GLU A 39 -0.16 4.45 3.66
N LEU A 40 -0.84 5.23 2.81
CA LEU A 40 -0.30 5.68 1.52
C LEU A 40 1.00 6.48 1.66
N MET A 41 1.09 7.35 2.67
CA MET A 41 2.30 8.15 2.91
C MET A 41 3.48 7.34 3.45
N THR A 42 3.21 6.21 4.09
CA THR A 42 4.22 5.39 4.79
C THR A 42 4.56 4.10 4.04
N PHE A 43 3.78 3.74 3.03
CA PHE A 43 4.03 2.57 2.20
C PHE A 43 5.29 2.76 1.34
N ILE A 44 6.31 1.95 1.62
CA ILE A 44 7.56 1.93 0.85
C ILE A 44 7.36 1.00 -0.35
N CYS A 45 7.07 1.59 -1.51
CA CYS A 45 6.91 0.86 -2.76
C CYS A 45 8.25 0.71 -3.49
N GLU A 46 9.12 -0.15 -2.98
CA GLU A 46 10.44 -0.40 -3.57
C GLU A 46 10.64 -1.88 -3.93
N GLY A 47 11.63 -2.17 -4.78
CA GLY A 47 12.02 -3.52 -5.16
C GLY A 47 10.86 -4.34 -5.75
N GLN A 48 10.51 -5.46 -5.11
CA GLN A 48 9.45 -6.35 -5.59
C GLN A 48 8.05 -5.72 -5.53
N TYR A 49 7.81 -4.76 -4.63
CA TYR A 49 6.53 -4.04 -4.59
C TYR A 49 6.36 -3.14 -5.80
N SER A 50 7.37 -2.34 -6.13
CA SER A 50 7.37 -1.50 -7.34
C SER A 50 7.18 -2.34 -8.60
N ARG A 51 7.96 -3.42 -8.75
CA ARG A 51 7.85 -4.33 -9.90
C ARG A 51 6.48 -4.99 -10.00
N GLY A 52 5.94 -5.47 -8.89
CA GLY A 52 4.60 -6.06 -8.83
C GLY A 52 3.52 -5.05 -9.21
N LEU A 53 3.61 -3.82 -8.69
CA LEU A 53 2.66 -2.76 -9.00
C LEU A 53 2.65 -2.41 -10.50
N SER A 54 3.83 -2.21 -11.10
CA SER A 54 3.95 -1.97 -12.54
C SER A 54 3.37 -3.12 -13.35
N LEU A 55 3.74 -4.37 -13.04
CA LEU A 55 3.22 -5.54 -13.75
C LEU A 55 1.68 -5.60 -13.73
N ILE A 56 1.07 -5.33 -12.58
CA ILE A 56 -0.38 -5.36 -12.41
C ILE A 56 -1.05 -4.27 -13.25
N LEU A 57 -0.56 -3.04 -13.14
CA LEU A 57 -1.12 -1.90 -13.87
C LEU A 57 -0.93 -2.03 -15.37
N ASP A 58 0.25 -2.44 -15.82
CA ASP A 58 0.56 -2.65 -17.24
C ASP A 58 -0.33 -3.76 -17.83
N THR A 59 -0.55 -4.85 -17.09
CA THR A 59 -1.44 -5.93 -17.50
C THR A 59 -2.89 -5.45 -17.58
N PHE A 60 -3.37 -4.71 -16.58
CA PHE A 60 -4.73 -4.18 -16.57
C PHE A 60 -4.97 -3.23 -17.75
N LEU A 61 -4.08 -2.24 -17.93
CA LEU A 61 -4.15 -1.25 -19.00
C LEU A 61 -4.05 -1.90 -20.38
N GLY A 62 -3.13 -2.86 -20.54
CA GLY A 62 -2.94 -3.60 -21.79
C GLY A 62 -4.08 -4.55 -22.17
N ASN A 63 -5.04 -4.79 -21.26
CA ASN A 63 -6.24 -5.60 -21.52
C ASN A 63 -7.54 -4.77 -21.53
N LEU A 64 -7.46 -3.43 -21.48
CA LEU A 64 -8.65 -2.59 -21.66
C LEU A 64 -9.31 -2.86 -23.02
N GLY A 65 -10.64 -2.99 -23.02
CA GLY A 65 -11.43 -3.30 -24.22
C GLY A 65 -11.38 -4.75 -24.69
N LYS A 66 -10.63 -5.63 -24.02
CA LYS A 66 -10.68 -7.08 -24.26
C LYS A 66 -11.85 -7.72 -23.48
N PRO A 67 -12.37 -8.86 -23.94
CA PRO A 67 -13.48 -9.54 -23.28
C PRO A 67 -13.15 -10.07 -21.88
N GLU A 68 -11.86 -10.22 -21.53
CA GLU A 68 -11.41 -10.75 -20.26
C GLU A 68 -10.26 -9.92 -19.66
N GLN A 69 -10.22 -9.87 -18.32
CA GLN A 69 -9.18 -9.24 -17.53
C GLN A 69 -8.43 -10.30 -16.72
N PRO A 70 -7.10 -10.44 -16.89
CA PRO A 70 -6.33 -11.42 -16.12
C PRO A 70 -6.38 -11.14 -14.61
N ALA A 71 -6.59 -12.20 -13.82
CA ALA A 71 -6.45 -12.12 -12.37
C ALA A 71 -4.98 -12.03 -11.95
N VAL A 72 -4.73 -11.47 -10.76
CA VAL A 72 -3.40 -11.35 -10.18
C VAL A 72 -3.32 -12.14 -8.89
N TRP A 73 -2.20 -12.86 -8.70
CA TRP A 73 -1.88 -13.56 -7.46
C TRP A 73 -0.74 -12.85 -6.71
N VAL A 74 -1.01 -12.40 -5.48
CA VAL A 74 0.00 -11.76 -4.62
C VAL A 74 0.38 -12.71 -3.50
N SER A 75 1.63 -13.20 -3.51
CA SER A 75 2.18 -14.13 -2.51
C SER A 75 3.33 -13.52 -1.71
N GLY A 76 3.61 -14.10 -0.53
CA GLY A 76 4.65 -13.61 0.38
C GLY A 76 4.37 -13.93 1.85
N PHE A 77 5.40 -13.83 2.69
CA PHE A 77 5.34 -14.17 4.12
C PHE A 77 4.39 -13.28 4.93
N PHE A 78 4.02 -13.69 6.15
CA PHE A 78 3.21 -12.85 7.04
C PHE A 78 3.92 -11.52 7.34
N GLY A 79 3.16 -10.43 7.46
CA GLY A 79 3.71 -9.09 7.68
C GLY A 79 4.48 -8.51 6.49
N SER A 80 4.56 -9.20 5.34
CA SER A 80 5.37 -8.72 4.23
C SER A 80 4.84 -7.44 3.57
N GLY A 81 3.52 -7.15 3.66
CA GLY A 81 2.87 -6.00 3.02
C GLY A 81 1.88 -6.33 1.88
N LYS A 82 1.52 -7.60 1.67
CA LYS A 82 0.59 -8.03 0.60
C LYS A 82 -0.74 -7.26 0.59
N SER A 83 -1.41 -7.18 1.74
CA SER A 83 -2.69 -6.48 1.86
C SER A 83 -2.56 -4.97 1.63
N HIS A 84 -1.41 -4.38 2.01
CA HIS A 84 -1.11 -2.99 1.71
C HIS A 84 -1.02 -2.78 0.19
N LEU A 85 -0.26 -3.60 -0.55
CA LEU A 85 -0.16 -3.50 -2.01
C LEU A 85 -1.54 -3.55 -2.69
N VAL A 86 -2.38 -4.52 -2.30
CA VAL A 86 -3.75 -4.64 -2.84
C VAL A 86 -4.61 -3.42 -2.49
N LYS A 87 -4.43 -2.85 -1.30
CA LYS A 87 -5.13 -1.62 -0.89
C LYS A 87 -4.71 -0.41 -1.72
N MET A 88 -3.41 -0.28 -2.05
CA MET A 88 -2.91 0.80 -2.92
C MET A 88 -3.46 0.71 -4.36
N LEU A 89 -3.75 -0.50 -4.85
CA LEU A 89 -4.35 -0.70 -6.18
C LEU A 89 -5.84 -0.33 -6.23
N ARG A 90 -6.49 -0.29 -5.06
CA ARG A 90 -7.92 -0.01 -4.94
C ARG A 90 -8.23 1.48 -4.81
N TYR A 91 -7.34 2.25 -4.19
CA TYR A 91 -7.56 3.64 -3.75
C TYR A 91 -6.45 4.55 -4.26
#